data_AF-A0A1H6YE93-F1
#
_entry.id   AF-A0A1H6YE93-F1
#
_cell.length_a   1.000
_cell.length_b   1.000
_cell.length_c   1.000
_cell.angle_alpha   90.00
_cell.angle_beta   90.00
_cell.angle_gamma   90.00
#
_symmetry.space_group_name_H-M   'P 1'
#
loop_
_entity.id
_entity.type
_entity.pdbx_description
1 polymer ?
#
loop_
_entity_poly.entity_id
_entity_poly.type
_entity_poly.pdbx_seq_one_letter_code
_entity_poly.pdbx_strand_id
1 'polypeptide(L)'
;MQAKHSTSELMERSVKKVNQNSVIFALIYGATYLPAAWLLKHQLVSKPFSIIIAIVPIVTFAVFVLKLIKAFSVMDEVKQRVQLEAVVIGFSLTAMLIMLLFLLELCGVTNPGWFGYGHLVAYCWLFYFVGWFVSKKKYGV
;
A
#
# COMPACT_ATOMS: atom_id res chain seq x y z
N MET A 1 3.58 23.62 36.38
CA MET A 1 2.72 22.50 35.93
C MET A 1 1.96 22.78 34.62
N GLN A 2 1.59 24.02 34.31
CA GLN A 2 0.77 24.39 33.14
C GLN A 2 1.46 24.20 31.76
N ALA A 3 2.79 24.34 31.68
CA ALA A 3 3.54 24.17 30.42
C ALA A 3 3.61 22.71 29.92
N LYS A 4 3.58 21.71 30.82
CA LYS A 4 3.64 20.28 30.48
C LYS A 4 2.31 19.77 29.88
N HIS A 5 1.20 20.37 30.30
CA HIS A 5 -0.14 20.05 29.79
C HIS A 5 -0.40 20.66 28.40
N SER A 6 0.20 21.82 28.10
CA SER A 6 0.10 22.43 26.76
C SER A 6 0.95 21.71 25.71
N THR A 7 2.12 21.16 26.10
CA THR A 7 2.97 20.37 25.20
C THR A 7 2.35 19.02 24.86
N SER A 8 1.69 18.34 25.81
CA SER A 8 0.99 17.08 25.53
C SER A 8 -0.18 17.27 24.56
N GLU A 9 -0.98 18.33 24.71
CA GLU A 9 -2.10 18.61 23.79
C GLU A 9 -1.64 18.99 22.38
N LEU A 10 -0.55 19.76 22.25
CA LEU A 10 0.01 20.12 20.94
C LEU A 10 0.59 18.88 20.23
N MET A 11 1.24 17.98 20.99
CA MET A 11 1.79 16.74 20.44
C MET A 11 0.66 15.81 19.98
N GLU A 12 -0.40 15.64 20.78
CA GLU A 12 -1.57 14.81 20.45
C GLU A 12 -2.33 15.33 19.22
N ARG A 13 -2.49 16.65 19.09
CA ARG A 13 -3.08 17.26 17.87
C ARG A 13 -2.23 17.02 16.63
N SER A 14 -0.90 17.05 16.74
CA SER A 14 -0.02 16.83 15.60
C SER A 14 -0.10 15.39 15.07
N VAL A 15 -0.12 14.41 15.98
CA VAL A 15 -0.28 12.97 15.67
C VAL A 15 -1.63 12.72 14.99
N LYS A 16 -2.71 13.32 15.50
CA LYS A 16 -4.06 13.16 14.94
C LYS A 16 -4.18 13.71 13.52
N LYS A 17 -3.52 14.85 13.25
CA LYS A 17 -3.53 15.54 11.93
C LYS A 17 -2.71 14.77 10.88
N VAL A 18 -1.61 14.13 11.28
CA VAL A 18 -0.82 13.25 10.40
C VAL A 18 -1.61 12.00 10.03
N ASN A 19 -2.31 11.39 11.00
CA ASN A 19 -3.10 10.18 10.76
C ASN A 19 -4.30 10.44 9.82
N GLN A 20 -5.04 11.55 10.01
CA GLN A 20 -6.12 11.95 9.11
C GLN A 20 -5.63 12.21 7.68
N ASN A 21 -4.48 12.86 7.52
CA ASN A 21 -3.92 13.10 6.19
C ASN A 21 -3.56 11.79 5.50
N SER A 22 -2.96 10.82 6.17
CA SER A 22 -2.60 9.54 5.54
C SER A 22 -3.83 8.76 5.04
N VAL A 23 -4.95 8.80 5.75
CA VAL A 23 -6.21 8.17 5.31
C VAL A 23 -6.80 8.89 4.09
N ILE A 24 -6.77 10.22 4.07
CA ILE A 24 -7.24 11.01 2.91
C ILE A 24 -6.39 10.70 1.67
N PHE A 25 -5.07 10.56 1.80
CA PHE A 25 -4.20 10.20 0.68
C PHE A 25 -4.39 8.75 0.23
N ALA A 26 -4.69 7.81 1.14
CA ALA A 26 -5.09 6.45 0.78
C ALA A 26 -6.40 6.43 -0.03
N LEU A 27 -7.37 7.25 0.39
CA LEU A 27 -8.63 7.43 -0.32
C LEU A 27 -8.42 8.08 -1.68
N ILE A 28 -7.55 9.09 -1.80
CA ILE A 28 -7.20 9.72 -3.08
C ILE A 28 -6.50 8.72 -3.99
N TYR A 29 -5.62 7.86 -3.47
CA TYR A 29 -4.98 6.80 -4.26
C TYR A 29 -6.00 5.77 -4.77
N GLY A 30 -6.90 5.29 -3.90
CA GLY A 30 -7.99 4.41 -4.33
C GLY A 30 -8.90 5.06 -5.38
N ALA A 31 -9.23 6.34 -5.18
CA ALA A 31 -10.07 7.13 -6.07
C ALA A 31 -9.39 7.49 -7.40
N THR A 32 -8.06 7.48 -7.49
CA THR A 32 -7.32 7.72 -8.74
C THR A 32 -6.98 6.41 -9.47
N TYR A 33 -6.73 5.33 -8.73
CA TYR A 33 -6.41 4.02 -9.29
C TYR A 33 -7.61 3.36 -9.98
N LEU A 34 -8.81 3.41 -9.37
CA LEU A 34 -10.01 2.77 -9.93
C LEU A 34 -10.44 3.37 -11.29
N PRO A 35 -10.52 4.71 -11.47
CA PRO A 35 -10.85 5.30 -12.77
C PRO A 35 -9.74 5.08 -13.80
N ALA A 36 -8.46 5.14 -13.40
CA ALA A 36 -7.35 4.89 -14.31
C ALA A 36 -7.39 3.44 -14.84
N ALA A 37 -7.55 2.46 -13.96
CA ALA A 37 -7.66 1.05 -14.33
C ALA A 37 -8.90 0.79 -15.22
N TRP A 38 -10.03 1.43 -14.93
CA TRP A 38 -11.24 1.31 -15.74
C TRP A 38 -11.07 1.94 -17.14
N LEU A 39 -10.52 3.15 -17.21
CA LEU A 39 -10.33 3.90 -18.46
C LEU A 39 -9.31 3.22 -19.40
N LEU A 40 -8.21 2.68 -18.83
CA LEU A 40 -7.21 1.91 -19.57
C LEU A 40 -7.75 0.55 -20.05
N LYS A 41 -8.57 -0.12 -19.24
CA LYS A 41 -9.18 -1.42 -19.61
C LYS A 41 -10.16 -1.31 -20.77
N HIS A 42 -10.86 -0.18 -20.91
CA HIS A 42 -11.81 0.04 -22.01
C HIS A 42 -11.16 0.60 -23.30
N GLN A 43 -9.83 0.77 -23.35
CA GLN A 43 -9.09 1.29 -24.52
C GLN A 43 -9.68 2.57 -25.14
N LEU A 44 -10.30 3.43 -24.32
CA LEU A 44 -11.01 4.63 -24.79
C LEU A 44 -10.06 5.78 -25.21
N VAL A 45 -8.74 5.58 -25.12
CA VAL A 45 -7.75 6.66 -25.24
C VAL A 45 -6.53 6.21 -26.05
N SER A 46 -5.96 7.15 -26.81
CA SER A 46 -4.80 6.91 -27.67
C SER A 46 -3.55 6.52 -26.84
N LYS A 47 -2.66 5.71 -27.44
CA LYS A 47 -1.44 5.19 -26.79
C LYS A 47 -0.64 6.20 -25.94
N PRO A 48 -0.36 7.45 -26.39
CA PRO A 48 0.38 8.40 -25.56
C PRO A 48 -0.39 8.86 -24.31
N PHE A 49 -1.72 9.04 -24.41
CA PHE A 49 -2.55 9.41 -23.27
C PHE A 49 -2.67 8.27 -22.25
N SER A 50 -2.74 7.02 -22.71
CA SER A 50 -2.75 5.84 -21.84
C SER A 50 -1.49 5.74 -20.97
N ILE A 51 -0.31 6.11 -21.49
CA ILE A 51 0.94 6.13 -20.73
C ILE A 51 0.88 7.21 -19.62
N ILE A 52 0.40 8.41 -19.94
CA ILE A 52 0.26 9.49 -18.97
C ILE A 52 -0.70 9.08 -17.84
N ILE A 53 -1.84 8.48 -18.20
CA ILE A 53 -2.84 7.99 -17.24
C ILE A 53 -2.27 6.86 -16.36
N ALA A 54 -1.37 6.02 -16.89
CA ALA A 54 -0.70 4.98 -16.11
C ALA A 54 0.33 5.53 -15.11
N ILE A 55 0.95 6.68 -15.37
CA ILE A 55 1.96 7.30 -14.49
C ILE A 55 1.31 7.99 -13.27
N VAL A 56 0.15 8.62 -13.46
CA VAL A 56 -0.58 9.33 -12.39
C VAL A 56 -0.77 8.51 -11.11
N PRO A 57 -1.27 7.25 -11.16
CA PRO A 57 -1.38 6.42 -9.96
C PRO A 57 -0.02 6.08 -9.35
N ILE A 58 1.03 5.87 -10.15
CA ILE A 58 2.38 5.60 -9.63
C ILE A 58 2.89 6.80 -8.79
N VAL A 59 2.74 8.02 -9.30
CA VAL A 59 3.15 9.24 -8.56
C VAL A 59 2.35 9.39 -7.28
N THR A 60 1.03 9.15 -7.34
CA THR A 60 0.16 9.21 -6.17
C THR A 60 0.53 8.15 -5.12
N PHE A 61 0.88 6.94 -5.57
CA PHE A 61 1.36 5.87 -4.70
C PHE A 61 2.69 6.22 -4.03
N ALA A 62 3.62 6.82 -4.77
CA ALA A 62 4.91 7.26 -4.21
C ALA A 62 4.72 8.27 -3.08
N VAL A 63 3.83 9.25 -3.26
CA VAL A 63 3.46 10.22 -2.21
C VAL A 63 2.83 9.51 -1.01
N PHE A 64 1.94 8.55 -1.24
CA PHE A 64 1.34 7.74 -0.18
C PHE A 64 2.40 6.97 0.62
N VAL A 65 3.35 6.31 -0.04
CA VAL A 65 4.46 5.57 0.60
C VAL A 65 5.30 6.50 1.48
N LEU A 66 5.66 7.69 0.99
CA LEU A 66 6.44 8.66 1.78
C LEU A 66 5.69 9.09 3.06
N LYS A 67 4.37 9.26 2.98
CA LYS A 67 3.55 9.57 4.16
C LYS A 67 3.40 8.38 5.10
N LEU A 68 3.29 7.17 4.56
CA LEU A 68 3.23 5.93 5.34
C LEU A 68 4.53 5.74 6.15
N ILE A 69 5.69 5.95 5.53
CA ILE A 69 7.00 5.89 6.21
C ILE A 69 7.06 6.92 7.34
N LYS A 70 6.61 8.17 7.09
CA LYS A 70 6.52 9.20 8.14
C LYS A 70 5.54 8.84 9.27
N ALA A 71 4.44 8.17 8.95
CA ALA A 71 3.51 7.69 9.96
C ALA A 71 4.14 6.58 10.81
N PHE A 72 4.95 5.69 10.21
CA PHE A 72 5.68 4.64 10.93
C PHE A 72 6.79 5.20 11.82
N SER A 73 7.46 6.28 11.43
CA SER A 73 8.55 6.88 12.23
C SER A 73 8.08 7.54 13.53
N VAL A 74 6.78 7.83 13.66
CA VAL A 74 6.19 8.40 14.90
C VAL A 74 5.48 7.34 15.75
N MET A 75 5.48 6.07 15.33
CA MET A 75 4.91 4.98 16.11
C MET A 75 5.91 4.45 17.14
N ASP A 76 5.38 3.85 18.20
CA ASP A 76 6.18 3.08 19.17
C ASP A 76 7.00 1.98 18.47
N GLU A 77 8.20 1.71 18.98
CA GLU A 77 9.14 0.74 18.37
C GLU A 77 8.52 -0.64 18.12
N VAL A 78 7.63 -1.10 19.02
CA VAL A 78 6.92 -2.38 18.89
C VAL A 78 5.97 -2.36 17.69
N LYS A 79 5.19 -1.29 17.53
CA LYS A 79 4.27 -1.13 16.40
C LYS A 79 5.04 -0.99 15.09
N GLN A 80 6.17 -0.29 15.11
CA GLN A 80 7.03 -0.15 13.93
C GLN A 80 7.61 -1.51 13.50
N ARG A 81 8.05 -2.35 14.45
CA ARG A 81 8.50 -3.72 14.16
C ARG A 81 7.38 -4.58 13.57
N VAL A 82 6.17 -4.51 14.14
CA VAL A 82 4.99 -5.24 13.60
C VAL A 82 4.72 -4.84 12.15
N GLN A 83 4.73 -3.55 11.83
CA GLN A 83 4.49 -3.08 10.45
C GLN A 83 5.63 -3.45 9.51
N LEU A 84 6.89 -3.33 9.94
CA LEU A 84 8.03 -3.74 9.13
C LEU A 84 8.02 -5.25 8.84
N GLU A 85 7.75 -6.09 9.85
CA GLU A 85 7.58 -7.53 9.63
C GLU A 85 6.43 -7.82 8.67
N ALA A 86 5.29 -7.13 8.82
CA ALA A 86 4.14 -7.26 7.92
C ALA A 86 4.50 -6.91 6.47
N VAL A 87 5.24 -5.81 6.26
CA VAL A 87 5.74 -5.40 4.94
C VAL A 87 6.71 -6.42 4.38
N VAL A 88 7.65 -6.94 5.19
CA VAL A 88 8.62 -7.95 4.75
C VAL A 88 7.90 -9.23 4.32
N ILE A 89 6.96 -9.73 5.13
CA ILE A 89 6.15 -10.92 4.77
C ILE A 89 5.34 -10.65 3.50
N GLY A 90 4.66 -9.51 3.43
CA GLY A 90 3.88 -9.12 2.26
C GLY A 90 4.72 -9.04 0.99
N PHE A 91 5.90 -8.43 1.07
CA PHE A 91 6.85 -8.32 -0.02
C PHE A 91 7.39 -9.69 -0.44
N SER A 92 7.81 -10.53 0.50
CA SER A 92 8.32 -11.89 0.20
C SER A 92 7.28 -12.76 -0.50
N LEU A 93 6.02 -12.75 -0.03
CA LEU A 93 4.93 -13.49 -0.66
C LEU A 93 4.58 -12.92 -2.04
N THR A 94 4.61 -11.60 -2.21
CA THR A 94 4.39 -10.96 -3.52
C THR A 94 5.49 -11.34 -4.51
N ALA A 95 6.76 -11.30 -4.09
CA ALA A 95 7.89 -11.69 -4.92
C ALA A 95 7.79 -13.17 -5.33
N MET A 96 7.44 -14.05 -4.39
CA MET A 96 7.19 -15.46 -4.67
C MET A 96 6.05 -15.66 -5.67
N LEU A 97 4.96 -14.91 -5.56
CA LEU A 97 3.85 -14.96 -6.51
C LEU A 97 4.27 -14.46 -7.90
N ILE A 98 5.04 -13.37 -8.01
CA ILE A 98 5.57 -12.89 -9.29
C ILE A 98 6.41 -13.97 -9.96
N MET A 99 7.34 -14.58 -9.21
CA MET A 99 8.18 -15.66 -9.75
C MET A 99 7.32 -16.84 -10.22
N LEU A 100 6.32 -17.23 -9.44
CA LEU A 100 5.38 -18.29 -9.81
C LEU A 100 4.63 -17.95 -11.10
N LEU A 101 4.04 -16.75 -11.21
CA LEU A 101 3.31 -16.32 -12.40
C LEU A 101 4.22 -16.31 -13.64
N PHE A 102 5.47 -15.85 -13.48
CA PHE A 102 6.47 -15.85 -14.54
C PHE A 102 6.82 -17.27 -15.01
N LEU A 103 7.03 -18.20 -14.08
CA LEU A 103 7.27 -19.62 -14.37
C LEU A 103 6.07 -20.28 -15.08
N LEU A 104 4.84 -19.99 -14.63
CA LEU A 104 3.63 -20.50 -15.30
C LEU A 104 3.50 -19.98 -16.72
N GLU A 105 3.83 -18.70 -16.94
CA GLU A 105 3.84 -18.08 -18.26
C GLU A 105 4.86 -18.76 -19.19
N LEU A 106 6.07 -19.07 -18.70
CA LEU A 106 7.08 -19.85 -19.42
C LEU A 106 6.61 -21.27 -19.79
N CYS A 107 5.78 -21.89 -18.94
CA CYS A 107 5.19 -23.20 -19.22
C CYS A 107 3.99 -23.14 -20.19
N GLY A 108 3.61 -21.96 -20.68
CA GLY A 108 2.44 -21.77 -21.54
C GLY A 108 1.11 -21.97 -20.80
N VAL A 109 1.12 -21.99 -19.47
CA VAL A 109 -0.09 -22.09 -18.66
C VAL A 109 -0.78 -20.73 -18.69
N THR A 110 -1.93 -20.66 -19.37
CA THR A 110 -2.76 -19.46 -19.38
C THR A 110 -3.42 -19.32 -18.01
N ASN A 111 -3.03 -18.26 -17.31
CA ASN A 111 -3.58 -18.02 -16.00
C ASN A 111 -5.05 -17.55 -16.08
N PRO A 112 -5.93 -18.01 -15.16
CA PRO A 112 -7.30 -17.53 -15.10
C PRO A 112 -7.35 -16.01 -14.89
N GLY A 113 -8.39 -15.34 -15.38
CA GLY A 113 -8.49 -13.87 -15.34
C GLY A 113 -8.35 -13.25 -13.95
N TRP A 114 -8.65 -13.99 -12.88
CA TRP A 114 -8.50 -13.58 -11.49
C TRP A 114 -7.12 -13.88 -10.88
N PHE A 115 -6.28 -14.71 -11.52
CA PHE A 115 -4.96 -15.15 -11.05
C PHE A 115 -3.85 -14.67 -11.99
N GLY A 116 -3.69 -13.37 -12.21
CA GLY A 116 -2.66 -12.86 -13.12
C GLY A 116 -2.07 -11.54 -12.68
N TYR A 117 -1.12 -11.01 -13.46
CA TYR A 117 -0.43 -9.76 -13.15
C TYR A 117 -1.38 -8.56 -12.95
N GLY A 118 -2.57 -8.57 -13.54
CA GLY A 118 -3.58 -7.52 -13.34
C GLY A 118 -4.10 -7.41 -11.90
N HIS A 119 -3.99 -8.48 -11.10
CA HIS A 119 -4.45 -8.53 -9.70
C HIS A 119 -3.30 -8.47 -8.69
N LEU A 120 -2.05 -8.25 -9.15
CA LEU A 120 -0.86 -8.27 -8.31
C LEU A 120 -0.94 -7.26 -7.16
N VAL A 121 -1.53 -6.09 -7.43
CA VAL A 121 -1.77 -5.06 -6.40
C VAL A 121 -2.70 -5.59 -5.32
N ALA A 122 -3.79 -6.26 -5.68
CA ALA A 122 -4.72 -6.85 -4.71
C ALA A 122 -4.04 -7.93 -3.86
N TYR A 123 -3.23 -8.78 -4.47
CA TYR A 123 -2.44 -9.80 -3.75
C TYR A 123 -1.41 -9.18 -2.81
N CYS A 124 -0.74 -8.10 -3.23
CA CYS A 124 0.22 -7.39 -2.39
C CYS A 124 -0.44 -6.88 -1.09
N TRP A 125 -1.62 -6.27 -1.20
CA TRP A 125 -2.41 -5.86 -0.02
C TRP A 125 -2.84 -7.05 0.83
N LEU A 126 -3.34 -8.13 0.21
CA LEU A 126 -3.74 -9.34 0.92
C LEU A 126 -2.57 -9.92 1.73
N PHE A 127 -1.39 -10.06 1.12
CA PHE A 127 -0.20 -10.59 1.80
C PHE A 127 0.31 -9.68 2.90
N TYR A 128 0.22 -8.35 2.72
CA TYR A 128 0.49 -7.41 3.79
C TYR A 128 -0.46 -7.61 4.99
N PHE A 129 -1.77 -7.78 4.75
CA PHE A 129 -2.71 -8.05 5.85
C PHE A 129 -2.44 -9.38 6.56
N VAL A 130 -2.02 -10.41 5.81
CA VAL A 130 -1.58 -11.68 6.38
C VAL A 130 -0.36 -11.47 7.27
N GLY A 131 0.67 -10.77 6.77
CA GLY A 131 1.87 -10.45 7.55
C GLY A 131 1.54 -9.63 8.80
N TRP A 132 0.64 -8.65 8.67
CA TRP A 132 0.18 -7.84 9.78
C TRP A 132 -0.54 -8.67 10.84
N PHE A 133 -1.43 -9.58 10.44
CA PHE A 133 -2.14 -10.45 11.38
C PHE A 133 -1.19 -11.39 12.13
N VAL A 134 -0.21 -11.97 11.42
CA VAL A 134 0.83 -12.84 12.01
C VAL A 134 1.69 -12.07 13.00
N SER A 135 2.20 -10.89 12.62
CA SER A 135 3.03 -10.07 13.50
C SER A 135 2.22 -9.50 14.67
N LYS A 136 0.97 -9.10 14.46
CA LYS A 136 0.08 -8.65 15.53
C LYS A 136 -0.11 -9.74 16.60
N LYS A 137 -0.37 -10.98 16.17
CA LYS A 137 -0.49 -12.14 17.07
C LYS A 137 0.81 -12.44 17.83
N LYS A 138 1.97 -12.26 17.18
CA LYS A 138 3.29 -12.48 17.78
C LYS A 138 3.64 -11.48 18.87
N TYR A 139 3.28 -10.20 18.69
CA TYR A 139 3.59 -9.13 19.63
C TYR A 139 2.46 -8.85 20.64
N GLY A 140 1.30 -9.52 20.54
CA GLY A 140 0.20 -9.41 21.48
C GLY A 140 -0.51 -8.05 21.46
N VAL A 141 -0.40 -7.31 20.35
CA VAL A 141 -1.01 -5.97 20.13
C VAL A 141 -2.36 -6.07 19.44
#